data_AF-A0A9P7A2J2-F1
#
_entry.id   AF-A0A9P7A2J2-F1
#
_cell.length_a   1.000
_cell.length_b   1.000
_cell.length_c   1.000
_cell.angle_alpha   90.00
_cell.angle_beta   90.00
_cell.angle_gamma   90.00
#
_symmetry.space_group_name_H-M   'P 1'
#
loop_
_entity.id
_entity.type
_entity.pdbx_description
1 polymer ?
#
loop_
_entity_poly.entity_id
_entity_poly.type
_entity_poly.pdbx_seq_one_letter_code
_entity_poly.pdbx_strand_id
1 'polypeptide(L)' 'HEGIHDNEMADKEAKSAATSRMNNRDRVAFPKYLRHGTLPLSLSALKQAHHQKTHLRWRRMWAKSPRYNCTPKTRS' A
#
# COMPACT_ATOMS: atom_id res chain seq x y z
N HIS A 1 -9.18 1.02 -12.16
CA HIS A 1 -7.84 0.51 -12.52
C HIS A 1 -7.90 -1.00 -12.60
N GLU A 2 -8.69 -1.49 -13.55
CA GLU A 2 -8.92 -2.92 -13.78
C GLU A 2 -8.04 -3.33 -14.97
N GLY A 3 -7.22 -4.37 -14.77
CA GLY A 3 -6.78 -5.25 -15.86
C GLY A 3 -5.79 -4.70 -16.89
N ILE A 4 -4.66 -4.13 -16.49
CA ILE A 4 -3.47 -4.19 -17.38
C ILE A 4 -2.73 -5.47 -16.99
N HIS A 5 -2.89 -6.51 -17.81
CA HIS A 5 -2.31 -7.85 -17.62
C HIS A 5 -0.81 -7.81 -17.28
N ASP A 6 -0.08 -6.86 -17.89
CA ASP A 6 1.35 -6.69 -17.69
C ASP A 6 1.70 -6.22 -16.27
N ASN A 7 0.81 -5.44 -15.62
CA ASN A 7 0.99 -4.99 -14.24
C ASN A 7 0.79 -6.15 -13.25
N GLU A 8 -0.11 -7.09 -13.54
CA GLU A 8 -0.30 -8.27 -12.69
C GLU A 8 0.87 -9.24 -12.80
N MET A 9 1.47 -9.36 -13.99
CA MET A 9 2.65 -10.19 -14.19
C MET A 9 3.88 -9.59 -13.52
N ALA A 10 4.07 -8.27 -13.66
CA ALA A 10 5.12 -7.53 -12.96
C ALA A 10 4.99 -7.62 -11.44
N ASP A 11 3.76 -7.53 -10.91
CA ASP A 11 3.49 -7.69 -9.48
C ASP A 11 3.76 -9.12 -8.98
N LYS A 12 3.42 -10.15 -9.77
CA LYS A 12 3.74 -11.56 -9.45
C LYS A 12 5.24 -11.83 -9.43
N GLU A 13 5.98 -11.29 -10.41
CA GLU A 13 7.43 -11.44 -10.48
C GLU A 13 8.14 -10.68 -9.36
N ALA A 14 7.69 -9.44 -9.07
CA ALA A 14 8.19 -8.66 -7.93
C ALA A 14 7.96 -9.37 -6.59
N LYS A 15 6.77 -9.97 -6.37
CA LYS A 15 6.46 -10.77 -5.18
C LYS A 15 7.35 -12.02 -5.09
N SER A 16 7.61 -12.68 -6.21
CA SER A 16 8.48 -13.86 -6.28
C SER A 16 9.94 -13.51 -5.98
N ALA A 17 10.44 -12.41 -6.52
CA ALA A 17 11.78 -11.89 -6.24
C ALA A 17 11.93 -11.43 -4.78
N ALA A 18 10.89 -10.85 -4.18
CA ALA A 18 10.90 -10.45 -2.77
C ALA A 18 10.90 -11.64 -1.79
N THR A 19 10.31 -12.77 -2.19
CA THR A 19 10.16 -13.96 -1.33
C THR A 19 11.31 -14.95 -1.42
N SER A 20 12.16 -14.86 -2.45
CA SER A 20 13.38 -15.67 -2.55
C SER A 20 14.35 -15.36 -1.40
N ARG A 21 14.55 -16.34 -0.51
CA ARG A 21 15.54 -16.28 0.60
C ARG A 21 16.97 -16.04 0.14
N MET A 22 17.28 -16.23 -1.15
CA MET A 22 18.64 -16.09 -1.68
C MET A 22 19.00 -14.63 -1.99
N ASN A 23 18.02 -13.73 -2.17
CA ASN A 23 18.26 -12.35 -2.60
C ASN A 23 18.79 -11.43 -1.48
N ASN A 24 18.80 -11.89 -0.23
CA ASN A 24 19.25 -11.11 0.94
C ASN A 24 20.56 -11.63 1.55
N ARG A 25 21.23 -12.62 0.92
CA ARG A 25 22.37 -13.32 1.54
C ARG A 25 23.64 -12.46 1.63
N ASP A 26 23.89 -11.59 0.65
CA ASP A 26 25.08 -10.74 0.64
C ASP A 26 24.74 -9.25 0.70
N ARG A 27 24.47 -8.75 1.91
CA ARG A 27 24.32 -7.30 2.18
C ARG A 27 25.53 -6.47 1.75
N VAL A 28 26.70 -7.10 1.59
CA VAL A 28 27.95 -6.47 1.15
C VAL A 28 27.95 -6.18 -0.36
N ALA A 29 27.19 -6.92 -1.17
CA ALA A 29 27.08 -6.70 -2.60
C ALA A 29 26.14 -5.55 -2.99
N PHE A 30 25.28 -5.10 -2.07
CA PHE A 30 24.37 -3.99 -2.34
C PHE A 30 25.12 -2.65 -2.39
N PRO A 31 24.64 -1.69 -3.20
CA PRO A 31 25.01 -0.28 -3.06
C PRO A 31 24.78 0.21 -1.62
N LYS A 32 25.67 1.08 -1.10
CA LYS A 32 25.68 1.51 0.31
C LYS A 32 24.29 1.95 0.82
N TYR A 33 23.52 2.65 -0.01
CA TYR A 33 22.18 3.15 0.32
C TYR A 33 21.10 2.06 0.46
N LEU A 34 21.33 0.83 -0.02
CA LEU A 34 20.45 -0.34 0.15
C LEU A 34 20.93 -1.29 1.26
N ARG A 35 22.16 -1.10 1.79
CA ARG A 35 22.68 -1.92 2.89
C ARG A 35 22.02 -1.59 4.22
N HIS A 36 21.64 -0.33 4.39
CA HIS A 36 20.89 0.14 5.53
C HIS A 36 19.45 -0.36 5.36
N GLY A 37 19.05 -1.32 6.19
CA GLY A 37 17.82 -2.12 6.02
C GLY A 37 16.49 -1.35 6.09
N THR A 38 16.52 -0.02 6.04
CA THR A 38 15.35 0.84 5.99
C THR A 38 15.49 1.73 4.77
N LEU A 39 14.68 1.47 3.74
CA LEU A 39 14.56 2.36 2.60
C LEU A 39 13.89 3.66 3.03
N PRO A 40 14.29 4.81 2.48
CA PRO A 40 13.54 6.04 2.68
C PRO A 40 12.08 5.83 2.23
N LEU A 41 11.14 6.38 3.00
CA LEU A 41 9.71 6.31 2.66
C LEU A 41 9.51 6.87 1.25
N SER A 42 8.94 6.07 0.36
CA SER A 42 8.61 6.53 -0.98
C SER A 42 7.52 7.60 -0.92
N LEU A 43 7.52 8.51 -1.90
CA LEU A 43 6.48 9.53 -2.02
C LEU A 43 5.08 8.92 -2.12
N SER A 44 4.94 7.75 -2.76
CA SER A 44 3.68 7.03 -2.83
C SER A 44 3.24 6.50 -1.46
N ALA A 45 4.16 5.94 -0.67
CA ALA A 45 3.85 5.49 0.69
C ALA A 45 3.40 6.65 1.59
N LEU A 46 4.06 7.81 1.48
CA LEU A 46 3.65 9.02 2.20
C LEU A 46 2.25 9.50 1.78
N LYS A 47 1.95 9.53 0.48
CA LYS A 47 0.63 9.88 -0.05
C LYS A 47 -0.45 8.92 0.42
N GLN A 48 -0.18 7.62 0.40
CA GLN A 48 -1.12 6.59 0.86
C GLN A 48 -1.41 6.72 2.36
N ALA A 49 -0.39 6.92 3.19
CA ALA A 49 -0.55 7.13 4.63
C ALA A 49 -1.41 8.37 4.93
N HIS A 50 -1.15 9.47 4.21
CA HIS A 50 -1.97 10.69 4.32
C HIS A 50 -3.43 10.43 3.91
N HIS A 51 -3.64 9.78 2.77
CA HIS A 51 -4.98 9.45 2.27
C HIS A 51 -5.75 8.58 3.25
N GLN A 52 -5.13 7.54 3.81
CA GLN A 52 -5.75 6.66 4.81
C GLN A 52 -6.16 7.44 6.07
N LYS A 53 -5.26 8.30 6.59
CA LYS A 53 -5.54 9.13 7.77
C LYS A 53 -6.73 10.05 7.54
N THR A 54 -6.75 10.73 6.39
CA THR A 54 -7.85 11.60 5.99
C THR A 54 -9.13 10.79 5.87
N HIS A 55 -9.14 9.72 5.10
CA HIS A 55 -10.32 8.87 4.92
C HIS A 55 -10.91 8.34 6.24
N LEU A 56 -10.08 7.90 7.19
CA LEU A 56 -10.52 7.50 8.52
C LEU A 56 -11.20 8.64 9.29
N ARG A 57 -10.62 9.85 9.23
CA ARG A 57 -11.22 11.04 9.83
C ARG A 57 -12.59 11.34 9.22
N TRP A 58 -12.68 11.32 7.90
CA TRP A 58 -13.92 11.56 7.17
C TRP A 58 -14.99 10.52 7.50
N ARG A 59 -14.66 9.23 7.55
CA ARG A 59 -15.58 8.18 7.99
C ARG A 59 -16.14 8.44 9.40
N ARG A 60 -15.29 8.84 10.34
CA ARG A 60 -15.72 9.16 11.72
C ARG A 60 -16.66 10.35 11.76
N MET A 61 -16.39 11.39 10.97
CA MET A 61 -17.28 12.55 10.86
C MET A 61 -18.59 12.18 10.19
N TRP A 62 -18.54 11.39 9.12
CA TRP A 62 -19.70 10.90 8.40
C TRP A 62 -20.61 10.07 9.30
N ALA A 63 -20.07 9.17 10.11
CA ALA A 63 -20.85 8.36 11.05
C ALA A 63 -21.62 9.18 12.10
N LYS A 64 -21.18 10.43 12.38
CA LYS A 64 -21.89 11.36 13.27
C LYS A 64 -22.91 12.24 12.55
N SER A 65 -22.93 12.21 11.22
CA SER A 65 -23.87 12.99 10.43
C SER A 65 -25.29 12.42 10.60
N PRO A 66 -26.32 13.26 10.77
CA PRO A 66 -27.72 12.81 10.77
C PRO A 66 -28.08 11.97 9.55
N ARG A 67 -27.44 12.26 8.41
CA ARG A 67 -27.66 11.56 7.13
C ARG A 67 -27.14 10.12 7.12
N TYR A 68 -26.23 9.76 8.02
CA TYR A 68 -25.68 8.40 8.10
C TYR A 68 -26.74 7.35 8.41
N ASN A 69 -27.74 7.71 9.23
CA ASN A 69 -28.82 6.81 9.61
C ASN A 69 -29.97 6.81 8.59
N CYS A 70 -30.01 7.78 7.68
CA CYS A 70 -31.07 7.93 6.68
C CYS A 70 -30.76 7.21 5.37
N THR A 71 -29.57 6.61 5.22
CA THR A 71 -29.28 5.77 4.06
C THR A 71 -29.81 4.36 4.31
N PRO A 72 -30.77 3.86 3.52
CA PRO A 72 -31.21 2.47 3.64
C PRO A 72 -29.99 1.57 3.40
N LYS A 73 -29.76 0.61 4.31
CA LYS A 73 -28.75 -0.42 4.11
C LYS A 73 -29.20 -1.28 2.93
N THR A 74 -28.71 -0.99 1.73
CA THR A 74 -28.81 -1.90 0.60
C THR A 74 -28.04 -3.17 0.98
N ARG A 75 -28.79 -4.20 1.39
CA ARG A 75 -28.30 -5.57 1.47
C ARG A 75 -27.92 -5.99 0.05
N SER A 76 -26.64 -6.34 -0.14
CA SER A 76 -26.18 -7.12 -1.30
C SER A 76 -26.06 -8.58 -0.90
#